data_AF-A0A1I7S9Z3-F1
#
_entry.id   AF-A0A1I7S9Z3-F1
#
_cell.length_a   1.000
_cell.length_b   1.000
_cell.length_c   1.000
_cell.angle_alpha   90.00
_cell.angle_beta   90.00
_cell.angle_gamma   90.00
#
_symmetry.space_group_name_H-M   'P 1'
#
loop_
_entity.id
_entity.type
_entity.pdbx_description
1 polymer ?
#
loop_
_entity_poly.entity_id
_entity_poly.type
_entity_poly.pdbx_seq_one_letter_code
_entity_poly.pdbx_strand_id
1 'polypeptide(L)'
;MQLHRNDLEKYVQLYLFPCLIVFGILGNALNLTVLLNKRMRSRANTFLSLLAISDIAFLVFLTPHVLATFHFLYVNYYFRWFYFHTKIHWLALANWMSAVAIWVVIAVCADRLIGIRKPLYIRSHVASYKMMLILALIVVAPFLLTLFRHFEHYCPVNNLCYDTQVYSKCFPITHDVWQSHMFQNTFSYAYRKFIRMSILTNTVFIVMCPIILLATLNILLLCALRQRSSEMSLIQDDITTKPCVNNQKHHKTEQRVTLTVTLIVTLFTFTNGPSGVVSFFDLVSDTNAKPTWWYNAGVFANSLVVVGKASNFIIFCLFSKHFRKRLFGLAQKKVHEKMGKNFGKCSGGGVGDEKVCLLMG
;
A
#
# COMPACT_ATOMS: atom_id res chain seq x y z
N MET A 1 7.08 -3.46 -31.53
CA MET A 1 7.95 -3.08 -30.38
C MET A 1 7.26 -3.48 -29.09
N GLN A 2 7.93 -4.23 -28.22
CA GLN A 2 7.36 -4.75 -26.98
C GLN A 2 7.49 -3.70 -25.86
N LEU A 3 6.49 -3.58 -24.99
CA LEU A 3 6.52 -2.70 -23.82
C LEU A 3 7.40 -3.23 -22.67
N HIS A 4 7.89 -4.46 -22.81
CA HIS A 4 8.66 -5.20 -21.80
C HIS A 4 10.06 -5.43 -22.33
N ARG A 5 11.04 -5.35 -21.43
CA ARG A 5 12.45 -5.58 -21.76
C ARG A 5 12.82 -7.06 -21.71
N ASN A 6 12.20 -7.83 -20.79
CA ASN A 6 12.48 -9.24 -20.55
C ASN A 6 11.18 -10.07 -20.40
N ASP A 7 11.24 -11.38 -20.66
CA ASP A 7 10.09 -12.28 -20.50
C ASP A 7 9.55 -12.32 -19.07
N LEU A 8 10.43 -12.22 -18.06
CA LEU A 8 10.02 -12.17 -16.66
C LEU A 8 9.11 -10.97 -16.36
N GLU A 9 9.46 -9.79 -16.88
CA GLU A 9 8.65 -8.59 -16.72
C GLU A 9 7.28 -8.75 -17.39
N LYS A 10 7.25 -9.37 -18.58
CA LYS A 10 6.02 -9.68 -19.29
C LYS A 10 5.10 -10.59 -18.48
N TYR A 11 5.61 -11.69 -17.93
CA TYR A 11 4.78 -12.61 -17.12
C TYR A 11 4.25 -11.94 -15.84
N VAL A 12 5.10 -11.16 -15.16
CA VAL A 12 4.72 -10.42 -13.96
C VAL A 12 3.62 -9.40 -14.28
N GLN A 13 3.78 -8.59 -15.32
CA GLN A 13 2.82 -7.56 -15.67
C GLN A 13 1.52 -8.12 -16.24
N LEU A 14 1.57 -9.23 -17.00
CA LEU A 14 0.39 -9.80 -17.65
C LEU A 14 -0.46 -10.67 -16.71
N TYR A 15 0.15 -11.40 -15.77
CA TYR A 15 -0.57 -12.36 -14.93
C TYR A 15 -0.60 -11.98 -13.45
N LEU A 16 0.55 -11.62 -12.87
CA LEU A 16 0.66 -11.36 -11.44
C LEU A 16 -0.02 -10.04 -11.06
N PHE A 17 0.31 -8.95 -11.75
CA PHE A 17 -0.19 -7.61 -11.39
C PHE A 17 -1.72 -7.45 -11.48
N PRO A 18 -2.42 -7.94 -12.52
CA PRO A 18 -3.88 -7.87 -12.56
C PRO A 18 -4.54 -8.60 -11.39
N CYS A 19 -4.04 -9.78 -11.04
CA CYS A 19 -4.55 -10.55 -9.90
C CYS A 19 -4.34 -9.79 -8.58
N LEU A 20 -3.15 -9.21 -8.39
CA LEU A 20 -2.82 -8.43 -7.20
C LEU A 20 -3.65 -7.14 -7.10
N ILE A 21 -3.94 -6.46 -8.22
CA ILE A 21 -4.78 -5.26 -8.24
C ILE A 21 -6.21 -5.61 -7.80
N VAL A 22 -6.82 -6.64 -8.41
CA VAL A 22 -8.19 -7.05 -8.06
C VAL A 22 -8.27 -7.47 -6.60
N PHE A 23 -7.37 -8.37 -6.17
CA PHE A 23 -7.36 -8.87 -4.80
C PHE A 23 -7.05 -7.75 -3.79
N GLY A 24 -6.07 -6.89 -4.10
CA GLY A 24 -5.65 -5.80 -3.24
C GLY A 24 -6.72 -4.72 -3.07
N ILE A 25 -7.42 -4.34 -4.14
CA ILE A 25 -8.54 -3.38 -4.06
C ILE A 25 -9.68 -3.97 -3.22
N LEU A 26 -10.11 -5.20 -3.51
CA LEU A 26 -11.19 -5.86 -2.77
C LEU A 26 -10.82 -6.04 -1.28
N GLY A 27 -9.62 -6.52 -1.01
CA GLY A 27 -9.13 -6.74 0.35
C GLY A 27 -9.05 -5.45 1.16
N ASN A 28 -8.45 -4.40 0.61
CA ASN A 28 -8.34 -3.11 1.31
C ASN A 28 -9.70 -2.41 1.44
N ALA A 29 -10.64 -2.60 0.50
CA ALA A 29 -12.01 -2.09 0.62
C ALA A 29 -12.78 -2.77 1.75
N LEU A 30 -12.62 -4.09 1.90
CA LEU A 30 -13.16 -4.82 3.06
C LEU A 30 -12.55 -4.34 4.36
N ASN A 31 -11.23 -4.06 4.37
CA ASN A 31 -10.56 -3.50 5.53
C ASN A 31 -11.17 -2.16 5.95
N LEU A 32 -11.33 -1.25 4.99
CA LEU A 32 -11.93 0.06 5.20
C LEU A 32 -13.36 -0.04 5.76
N THR A 33 -14.17 -0.96 5.24
CA THR A 33 -15.55 -1.19 5.70
C THR A 33 -15.60 -1.57 7.20
N VAL A 34 -14.65 -2.38 7.66
CA VAL A 34 -14.59 -2.81 9.07
C VAL A 34 -14.03 -1.69 9.96
N LEU A 35 -13.02 -0.95 9.49
CA LEU A 35 -12.33 0.09 10.27
C LEU A 35 -13.14 1.39 10.41
N LEU A 36 -13.93 1.78 9.40
CA LEU A 36 -14.74 3.00 9.42
C LEU A 36 -16.01 2.89 10.30
N ASN A 37 -16.30 1.71 10.85
CA ASN A 37 -17.43 1.53 11.72
C ASN A 37 -17.32 2.38 13.00
N LYS A 38 -18.36 3.16 13.33
CA LYS A 38 -18.41 4.11 14.46
C LYS A 38 -17.98 3.51 15.80
N ARG A 39 -18.32 2.24 16.06
CA ARG A 39 -17.97 1.54 17.32
C ARG A 39 -16.48 1.20 17.46
N MET A 40 -15.70 1.34 16.38
CA MET A 40 -14.28 0.96 16.31
C MET A 40 -13.37 2.18 16.14
N ARG A 41 -13.87 3.42 16.26
CA ARG A 41 -13.06 4.61 16.00
C ARG A 41 -11.96 4.75 17.05
N SER A 42 -10.71 4.60 16.63
CA SER A 42 -9.52 4.79 17.46
C SER A 42 -8.43 5.49 16.64
N ARG A 43 -7.43 6.07 17.31
CA ARG A 43 -6.27 6.70 16.67
C ARG A 43 -5.59 5.75 15.68
N ALA A 44 -5.28 4.55 16.15
CA ALA A 44 -4.69 3.51 15.32
C ALA A 44 -5.58 3.10 14.13
N ASN A 45 -6.89 2.96 14.33
CA ASN A 45 -7.80 2.61 13.23
C ASN A 45 -7.93 3.74 12.20
N THR A 46 -7.70 4.99 12.60
CA THR A 46 -7.65 6.13 11.68
C THR A 46 -6.41 6.05 10.78
N PHE A 47 -5.23 5.76 11.35
CA PHE A 47 -4.02 5.51 10.55
C PHE A 47 -4.16 4.29 9.64
N LEU A 48 -4.71 3.17 10.14
CA LEU A 48 -4.94 1.97 9.34
C LEU A 48 -5.97 2.18 8.22
N SER A 49 -6.95 3.07 8.43
CA SER A 49 -7.90 3.44 7.37
C SER A 49 -7.21 4.28 6.29
N LEU A 50 -6.36 5.24 6.67
CA LEU A 50 -5.57 6.01 5.72
C LEU A 50 -4.60 5.11 4.93
N LEU A 51 -3.99 4.12 5.58
CA LEU A 51 -3.16 3.10 4.93
C LEU A 51 -3.95 2.36 3.85
N ALA A 52 -5.13 1.84 4.18
CA ALA A 52 -5.99 1.13 3.23
C ALA A 52 -6.42 2.02 2.04
N ILE A 53 -6.75 3.30 2.30
CA ILE A 53 -7.07 4.26 1.23
C ILE A 53 -5.85 4.48 0.33
N SER A 54 -4.66 4.65 0.91
CA SER A 54 -3.43 4.86 0.15
C SER A 54 -3.02 3.67 -0.70
N ASP A 55 -3.23 2.44 -0.19
CA ASP A 55 -2.92 1.23 -0.94
C ASP A 55 -3.93 0.99 -2.08
N ILE A 56 -5.22 1.26 -1.88
CA ILE A 56 -6.22 1.25 -2.97
C ILE A 56 -5.84 2.26 -4.04
N ALA A 57 -5.56 3.50 -3.65
CA ALA A 57 -5.21 4.55 -4.60
C ALA A 57 -3.93 4.21 -5.38
N PHE A 58 -2.91 3.65 -4.72
CA PHE A 58 -1.71 3.13 -5.39
C PHE A 58 -2.06 2.10 -6.47
N LEU A 59 -2.88 1.09 -6.15
CA LEU A 59 -3.26 0.03 -7.10
C LEU A 59 -4.10 0.58 -8.26
N VAL A 60 -4.99 1.54 -8.00
CA VAL A 60 -5.78 2.23 -9.03
C VAL A 60 -4.86 3.03 -9.96
N PHE A 61 -3.92 3.79 -9.42
CA PHE A 61 -2.97 4.57 -10.22
C PHE A 61 -1.97 3.70 -11.00
N LEU A 62 -1.70 2.48 -10.52
CA LEU A 62 -0.91 1.49 -11.26
C LEU A 62 -1.70 0.81 -12.40
N THR A 63 -3.04 0.82 -12.36
CA THR A 63 -3.89 0.07 -13.29
C THR A 63 -3.68 0.44 -14.77
N PRO A 64 -3.58 1.73 -15.18
CA PRO A 64 -3.33 2.09 -16.58
C PRO A 64 -2.05 1.48 -17.15
N HIS A 65 -1.01 1.35 -16.33
CA HIS A 65 0.26 0.75 -16.73
C HIS A 65 0.11 -0.74 -17.03
N VAL A 66 -0.60 -1.47 -16.17
CA VAL A 66 -0.89 -2.90 -16.35
C VAL A 66 -1.83 -3.13 -17.54
N LEU A 67 -2.81 -2.25 -17.72
CA LEU A 67 -3.74 -2.31 -18.85
C LEU A 67 -3.01 -2.14 -20.20
N ALA A 68 -1.99 -1.28 -20.26
CA ALA A 68 -1.19 -1.06 -21.47
C ALA A 68 -0.37 -2.28 -21.92
N THR A 69 -0.20 -3.28 -21.06
CA THR A 69 0.49 -4.55 -21.37
C THR A 69 -0.41 -5.53 -22.13
N PHE A 70 -1.73 -5.44 -22.00
CA PHE A 70 -2.65 -6.35 -22.70
C PHE A 70 -2.72 -6.05 -24.19
N HIS A 71 -2.63 -7.09 -25.03
CA HIS A 71 -2.59 -6.95 -26.48
C HIS A 71 -3.76 -6.13 -27.05
N PHE A 72 -4.98 -6.37 -26.58
CA PHE A 72 -6.18 -5.68 -27.07
C PHE A 72 -6.18 -4.17 -26.78
N LEU A 73 -5.60 -3.72 -25.67
CA LEU A 73 -5.45 -2.30 -25.34
C LEU A 73 -4.20 -1.69 -25.96
N TYR A 74 -3.13 -2.47 -26.06
CA TYR A 74 -1.86 -2.06 -26.64
C TYR A 74 -1.99 -1.71 -28.14
N VAL A 75 -2.84 -2.43 -28.88
CA VAL A 75 -3.12 -2.18 -30.30
C VAL A 75 -4.13 -1.04 -30.51
N ASN A 76 -4.94 -0.71 -29.50
CA ASN A 76 -5.92 0.37 -29.59
C ASN A 76 -5.22 1.74 -29.62
N TYR A 77 -5.36 2.45 -30.74
CA TYR A 77 -4.75 3.76 -30.98
C TYR A 77 -5.11 4.79 -29.89
N TYR A 78 -6.40 4.94 -29.57
CA TYR A 78 -6.88 5.96 -28.62
C TYR A 78 -6.36 5.70 -27.20
N PHE A 79 -6.43 4.44 -26.76
CA PHE A 79 -5.92 4.05 -25.45
C PHE A 79 -4.41 4.30 -25.36
N ARG A 80 -3.65 3.90 -26.40
CA ARG A 80 -2.20 4.06 -26.46
C ARG A 80 -1.77 5.52 -26.48
N TRP A 81 -2.45 6.35 -27.27
CA TRP A 81 -2.21 7.79 -27.32
C TRP A 81 -2.46 8.44 -25.95
N PHE A 82 -3.60 8.14 -25.32
CA PHE A 82 -3.93 8.63 -23.99
C PHE A 82 -2.93 8.16 -22.92
N TYR A 83 -2.57 6.88 -22.95
CA TYR A 83 -1.61 6.28 -22.02
C TYR A 83 -0.24 6.95 -22.12
N PHE A 84 0.29 7.18 -23.33
CA PHE A 84 1.61 7.79 -23.46
C PHE A 84 1.70 9.23 -22.96
N HIS A 85 0.63 10.01 -23.09
CA HIS A 85 0.56 11.36 -22.53
C HIS A 85 0.41 11.36 -21.00
N THR A 86 -0.29 10.38 -20.44
CA THR A 86 -0.66 10.39 -19.03
C THR A 86 0.17 9.48 -18.12
N LYS A 87 0.93 8.51 -18.68
CA LYS A 87 1.63 7.46 -17.92
C LYS A 87 2.54 8.00 -16.81
N ILE A 88 3.25 9.11 -17.05
CA ILE A 88 4.14 9.72 -16.07
C ILE A 88 3.33 10.29 -14.90
N HIS A 89 2.18 10.90 -15.18
CA HIS A 89 1.32 11.44 -14.13
C HIS A 89 0.69 10.34 -13.27
N TRP A 90 0.21 9.24 -13.89
CA TRP A 90 -0.29 8.09 -13.14
C TRP A 90 0.79 7.44 -12.27
N LEU A 91 2.00 7.27 -12.80
CA LEU A 91 3.12 6.71 -12.04
C LEU A 91 3.59 7.66 -10.92
N ALA A 92 3.57 8.97 -11.14
CA ALA A 92 3.87 9.96 -10.12
C ALA A 92 2.85 9.92 -8.97
N LEU A 93 1.56 9.84 -9.28
CA LEU A 93 0.49 9.67 -8.29
C LEU A 93 0.63 8.35 -7.52
N ALA A 94 0.98 7.24 -8.20
CA ALA A 94 1.27 5.98 -7.53
C ALA A 94 2.45 6.13 -6.55
N ASN A 95 3.55 6.76 -6.96
CA ASN A 95 4.69 7.01 -6.05
C ASN A 95 4.30 7.88 -4.85
N TRP A 96 3.49 8.90 -5.05
CA TRP A 96 2.95 9.72 -3.95
C TRP A 96 2.15 8.86 -2.96
N MET A 97 1.17 8.07 -3.43
CA MET A 97 0.37 7.23 -2.54
C MET A 97 1.21 6.15 -1.85
N SER A 98 2.25 5.65 -2.51
CA SER A 98 3.21 4.74 -1.88
C SER A 98 3.97 5.43 -0.74
N ALA A 99 4.46 6.66 -0.96
CA ALA A 99 5.15 7.45 0.06
C ALA A 99 4.24 7.77 1.26
N VAL A 100 2.98 8.14 1.02
CA VAL A 100 1.99 8.35 2.08
C VAL A 100 1.85 7.10 2.94
N ALA A 101 1.69 5.92 2.33
CA ALA A 101 1.58 4.67 3.07
C ALA A 101 2.81 4.38 3.95
N ILE A 102 4.03 4.63 3.46
CA ILE A 102 5.26 4.45 4.23
C ILE A 102 5.23 5.32 5.50
N TRP A 103 4.91 6.61 5.35
CA TRP A 103 4.83 7.54 6.49
C TRP A 103 3.69 7.20 7.45
N VAL A 104 2.57 6.68 6.94
CA VAL A 104 1.48 6.15 7.78
C VAL A 104 1.97 4.95 8.60
N VAL A 105 2.71 4.01 8.01
CA VAL A 105 3.24 2.85 8.75
C VAL A 105 4.21 3.31 9.85
N ILE A 106 5.08 4.28 9.57
CA ILE A 106 5.95 4.89 10.60
C ILE A 106 5.12 5.51 11.73
N ALA A 107 4.06 6.26 11.40
CA ALA A 107 3.17 6.85 12.39
C ALA A 107 2.45 5.78 13.24
N VAL A 108 2.03 4.67 12.62
CA VAL A 108 1.47 3.50 13.32
C VAL A 108 2.49 2.88 14.28
N CYS A 109 3.73 2.68 13.84
CA CYS A 109 4.80 2.19 14.71
C CYS A 109 5.04 3.09 15.91
N ALA A 110 5.12 4.41 15.67
CA ALA A 110 5.33 5.40 16.71
C ALA A 110 4.17 5.41 17.73
N ASP A 111 2.92 5.41 17.26
CA ASP A 111 1.74 5.33 18.12
C ASP A 111 1.76 4.06 18.98
N ARG A 112 2.14 2.90 18.42
CA ARG A 112 2.27 1.66 19.18
C ARG A 112 3.41 1.68 20.18
N LEU A 113 4.58 2.19 19.82
CA LEU A 113 5.72 2.25 20.73
C LEU A 113 5.45 3.17 21.92
N ILE A 114 4.82 4.33 21.66
CA ILE A 114 4.35 5.25 22.71
C ILE A 114 3.33 4.53 23.60
N GLY A 115 2.41 3.78 23.00
CA GLY A 115 1.41 3.02 23.75
C GLY A 115 1.99 1.92 24.65
N ILE A 116 3.07 1.25 24.22
CA ILE A 116 3.75 0.22 25.02
C ILE A 116 4.54 0.85 26.16
N ARG A 117 5.29 1.94 25.89
CA ARG A 117 6.17 2.57 26.89
C ARG A 117 5.43 3.46 27.89
N LYS A 118 4.34 4.11 27.47
CA LYS A 118 3.57 5.04 28.30
C LYS A 118 2.08 4.66 28.28
N PRO A 119 1.67 3.58 28.98
CA PRO A 119 0.28 3.13 28.99
C PRO A 119 -0.70 4.19 29.52
N LEU A 120 -0.26 5.05 30.43
CA LEU A 120 -1.07 6.16 30.97
C LEU A 120 -1.28 7.30 29.96
N TYR A 121 -0.38 7.46 28.97
CA TYR A 121 -0.52 8.45 27.90
C TYR A 121 -1.58 8.03 26.86
N ILE A 122 -1.88 6.73 26.74
CA ILE A 122 -2.98 6.25 25.87
C ILE A 122 -4.33 6.82 26.35
N ARG A 123 -4.48 7.01 27.66
CA ARG A 123 -5.70 7.50 28.31
C ARG A 123 -5.90 9.02 28.15
N SER A 124 -4.85 9.74 27.75
CA SER A 124 -4.91 11.14 27.35
C SER A 124 -5.49 11.25 25.94
N HIS A 125 -6.63 11.93 25.83
CA HIS A 125 -7.27 12.21 24.54
C HIS A 125 -6.41 13.19 23.75
N VAL A 126 -5.80 12.72 22.66
CA VAL A 126 -5.24 13.64 21.66
C VAL A 126 -6.40 14.39 21.03
N ALA A 127 -6.36 15.71 21.09
CA ALA A 127 -7.38 16.56 20.52
C ALA A 127 -7.53 16.30 19.01
N SER A 128 -8.78 16.24 18.52
CA SER A 128 -9.08 15.85 17.14
C SER A 128 -8.40 16.71 16.07
N TYR A 129 -8.19 18.00 16.35
CA TYR A 129 -7.50 18.92 15.43
C TYR A 129 -6.01 18.56 15.25
N LYS A 130 -5.33 18.12 16.32
CA LYS A 130 -3.92 17.69 16.24
C LYS A 130 -3.78 16.43 15.38
N MET A 131 -4.72 15.50 15.53
CA MET A 131 -4.75 14.28 14.71
C MET A 131 -4.96 14.63 13.22
N MET A 132 -5.88 15.55 12.91
CA MET A 132 -6.12 15.99 11.54
C MET A 132 -4.90 16.68 10.94
N LEU A 133 -4.19 17.51 11.71
CA LEU A 133 -2.94 18.14 11.29
C LEU A 133 -1.85 17.10 10.97
N ILE A 134 -1.68 16.08 11.81
CA ILE A 134 -0.71 14.99 11.57
C ILE A 134 -1.06 14.25 10.27
N LEU A 135 -2.34 13.92 10.06
CA LEU A 135 -2.78 13.23 8.84
C LEU A 135 -2.58 14.11 7.61
N ALA A 136 -2.90 15.40 7.68
CA ALA A 136 -2.67 16.35 6.60
C ALA A 136 -1.18 16.45 6.26
N LEU A 137 -0.30 16.52 7.27
CA LEU A 137 1.15 16.54 7.06
C LEU A 137 1.65 15.28 6.37
N ILE A 138 1.18 14.10 6.80
CA ILE A 138 1.54 12.80 6.20
C ILE A 138 1.09 12.69 4.73
N VAL A 139 0.03 13.39 4.32
CA VAL A 139 -0.45 13.38 2.93
C VAL A 139 0.23 14.45 2.08
N VAL A 140 0.31 15.69 2.60
CA VAL A 140 0.76 16.87 1.84
C VAL A 140 2.28 16.93 1.74
N ALA A 141 3.04 16.60 2.79
CA ALA A 141 4.49 16.69 2.71
C ALA A 141 5.08 15.72 1.66
N PRO A 142 4.67 14.43 1.61
CA PRO A 142 5.12 13.55 0.53
C PRO A 142 4.65 14.00 -0.86
N PHE A 143 3.48 14.64 -0.99
CA PHE A 143 3.01 15.18 -2.27
C PHE A 143 3.99 16.24 -2.79
N LEU A 144 4.33 17.23 -1.96
CA LEU A 144 5.25 18.29 -2.34
C LEU A 144 6.63 17.74 -2.71
N LEU A 145 7.12 16.74 -1.96
CA LEU A 145 8.40 16.08 -2.22
C LEU A 145 8.39 15.15 -3.44
N THR A 146 7.23 14.73 -3.94
CA THR A 146 7.10 13.87 -5.13
C THR A 146 6.55 14.62 -6.35
N LEU A 147 6.13 15.88 -6.19
CA LEU A 147 5.53 16.69 -7.27
C LEU A 147 6.42 16.79 -8.51
N PHE A 148 7.74 16.90 -8.32
CA PHE A 148 8.70 16.96 -9.43
C PHE A 148 8.64 15.71 -10.34
N ARG A 149 8.16 14.55 -9.84
CA ARG A 149 7.99 13.28 -10.58
C ARG A 149 7.07 13.43 -11.78
N HIS A 150 6.16 14.42 -11.76
CA HIS A 150 5.30 14.76 -12.90
C HIS A 150 6.06 15.42 -14.06
N PHE A 151 7.19 16.06 -13.78
CA PHE A 151 7.87 16.94 -14.73
C PHE A 151 9.33 16.53 -15.01
N GLU A 152 9.86 15.49 -14.37
CA GLU A 152 11.28 15.12 -14.54
C GLU A 152 11.59 14.38 -15.85
N HIS A 153 10.55 13.86 -16.52
CA HIS A 153 10.69 13.11 -17.77
C HIS A 153 10.09 13.89 -18.92
N TYR A 154 10.84 13.95 -20.03
CA TYR A 154 10.33 14.43 -21.30
C TYR A 154 9.96 13.24 -22.17
N CYS A 155 8.67 13.11 -22.51
CA CYS A 155 8.13 11.98 -23.26
C CYS A 155 7.51 12.47 -24.58
N PRO A 156 8.30 12.69 -25.65
CA PRO A 156 7.73 13.00 -26.95
C PRO A 156 6.82 11.83 -27.40
N VAL A 157 5.66 12.20 -27.95
CA VAL A 157 4.71 11.25 -28.54
C VAL A 157 4.68 11.53 -30.03
N ASN A 158 5.17 10.58 -30.81
CA ASN A 158 5.28 10.70 -32.26
C ASN A 158 4.36 9.67 -32.91
N ASN A 159 3.73 10.08 -34.00
CA ASN A 159 3.01 9.17 -34.88
C ASN A 159 3.95 8.68 -35.98
N LEU A 160 3.97 7.36 -36.18
CA LEU A 160 4.73 6.68 -37.21
C LEU A 160 3.75 5.99 -38.17
N CYS A 161 4.21 5.71 -39.38
CA CYS A 161 3.46 4.97 -40.41
C CYS A 161 2.09 5.61 -40.72
N TYR A 162 2.06 6.82 -41.30
CA TYR A 162 0.81 7.51 -41.69
C TYR A 162 -0.26 7.53 -40.56
N ASP A 163 0.15 7.91 -39.35
CA ASP A 163 -0.72 7.98 -38.15
C ASP A 163 -1.30 6.64 -37.66
N THR A 164 -0.81 5.50 -38.14
CA THR A 164 -1.28 4.18 -37.70
C THR A 164 -0.56 3.66 -36.44
N GLN A 165 0.63 4.17 -36.13
CA GLN A 165 1.44 3.69 -35.00
C GLN A 165 1.94 4.83 -34.09
N VAL A 166 1.41 4.91 -32.87
CA VAL A 166 1.89 5.87 -31.86
C VAL A 166 3.15 5.33 -31.16
N TYR A 167 4.19 6.13 -31.03
CA TYR A 167 5.42 5.76 -30.34
C TYR A 167 5.83 6.84 -29.34
N SER A 168 6.22 6.44 -28.13
CA SER A 168 6.72 7.36 -27.12
C SER A 168 7.83 6.73 -26.29
N LYS A 169 8.98 7.41 -26.25
CA LYS A 169 10.11 7.08 -25.37
C LYS A 169 10.33 8.26 -24.44
N CYS A 170 10.43 7.99 -23.14
CA CYS A 170 10.68 9.01 -22.14
C CYS A 170 12.18 9.16 -21.89
N PHE A 171 12.63 10.40 -21.81
CA PHE A 171 14.00 10.77 -21.53
C PHE A 171 14.07 11.52 -20.19
N PRO A 172 14.99 11.13 -19.30
CA PRO A 172 15.22 11.86 -18.05
C PRO A 172 15.84 13.22 -18.34
N ILE A 173 15.28 14.28 -17.75
CA ILE A 173 15.72 15.67 -18.00
C ILE A 173 17.11 15.96 -17.43
N THR A 174 17.60 15.16 -16.50
CA THR A 174 18.92 15.29 -15.87
C THR A 174 20.08 14.92 -16.78
N HIS A 175 19.87 14.10 -17.80
CA HIS A 175 20.95 13.69 -18.71
C HIS A 175 21.26 14.79 -19.72
N ASP A 176 22.55 15.04 -19.95
CA ASP A 176 23.01 16.11 -20.84
C ASP A 176 22.78 15.80 -22.32
N VAL A 177 22.82 14.51 -22.68
CA VAL A 177 22.62 14.03 -24.06
C VAL A 177 21.64 12.86 -24.05
N TRP A 178 20.63 12.92 -24.93
CA TRP A 178 19.67 11.84 -25.13
C TRP A 178 20.04 11.06 -26.39
N GLN A 179 20.64 9.87 -26.21
CA GLN A 179 21.21 9.01 -27.28
C GLN A 179 22.45 9.59 -27.98
N SER A 180 23.31 8.70 -28.52
CA SER A 180 24.62 9.06 -29.08
C SER A 180 24.53 10.20 -30.11
N HIS A 181 24.98 11.39 -29.70
CA HIS A 181 25.27 12.58 -30.52
C HIS A 181 24.13 13.26 -31.29
N MET A 182 22.91 12.71 -31.37
CA MET A 182 21.88 13.24 -32.29
C MET A 182 20.85 14.19 -31.65
N PHE A 183 20.63 14.14 -30.33
CA PHE A 183 19.69 15.02 -29.63
C PHE A 183 20.29 15.60 -28.34
N GLN A 184 20.67 16.88 -28.40
CA GLN A 184 21.02 17.64 -27.20
C GLN A 184 19.76 17.99 -26.42
N ASN A 185 19.85 17.87 -25.10
CA ASN A 185 18.77 18.28 -24.22
C ASN A 185 18.57 19.81 -24.36
N THR A 186 17.34 20.25 -24.62
CA THR A 186 16.99 21.66 -24.87
C THR A 186 16.57 22.41 -23.61
N PHE A 187 16.44 21.72 -22.46
CA PHE A 187 16.04 22.35 -21.21
C PHE A 187 17.17 23.18 -20.59
N SER A 188 16.82 24.33 -19.99
CA SER A 188 17.75 25.22 -19.30
C SER A 188 18.53 24.51 -18.17
N TYR A 189 19.80 24.87 -17.99
CA TYR A 189 20.66 24.36 -16.92
C TYR A 189 20.02 24.52 -15.53
N ALA A 190 19.35 25.65 -15.27
CA ALA A 190 18.69 25.91 -13.99
C ALA A 190 17.58 24.88 -13.71
N TYR A 191 16.80 24.53 -14.73
CA TYR A 191 15.73 23.53 -14.62
C TYR A 191 16.29 22.13 -14.37
N ARG A 192 17.35 21.73 -15.09
CA ARG A 192 18.02 20.43 -14.85
C ARG A 192 18.59 20.34 -13.44
N LYS A 193 19.23 21.42 -12.97
CA LYS A 193 19.77 21.51 -11.61
C LYS A 193 18.65 21.38 -10.58
N PHE A 194 17.52 22.04 -10.78
CA PHE A 194 16.34 21.92 -9.91
C PHE A 194 15.82 20.48 -9.84
N ILE A 195 15.63 19.82 -10.99
CA ILE A 195 15.18 18.42 -11.03
C ILE A 195 16.20 17.49 -10.34
N ARG A 196 17.50 17.66 -10.59
CA ARG A 196 18.55 16.86 -9.93
C ARG A 196 18.55 17.03 -8.41
N MET A 197 18.41 18.25 -7.92
CA MET A 197 18.31 18.50 -6.47
C MET A 197 17.03 17.89 -5.90
N SER A 198 15.91 17.96 -6.62
CA SER A 198 14.64 17.36 -6.21
C SER A 198 14.72 15.83 -6.10
N ILE A 199 15.39 15.17 -7.06
CA ILE A 199 15.66 13.71 -7.02
C ILE A 199 16.48 13.35 -5.78
N LEU A 200 17.53 14.13 -5.48
CA LEU A 200 18.36 13.92 -4.30
C LEU A 200 17.55 14.08 -3.00
N THR A 201 16.79 15.17 -2.89
CA THR A 201 15.91 15.42 -1.74
C THR A 201 14.87 14.30 -1.57
N ASN A 202 14.22 13.86 -2.65
CA ASN A 202 13.27 12.76 -2.61
C ASN A 202 13.92 11.46 -2.13
N THR A 203 15.10 11.12 -2.65
CA THR A 203 15.81 9.90 -2.25
C THR A 203 16.16 9.92 -0.76
N VAL A 204 16.60 11.06 -0.22
CA VAL A 204 16.91 11.18 1.21
C VAL A 204 15.65 11.06 2.08
N PHE A 205 14.61 11.83 1.78
CA PHE A 205 13.44 11.96 2.66
C PHE A 205 12.34 10.92 2.44
N ILE A 206 12.18 10.39 1.22
CA ILE A 206 11.11 9.44 0.87
C ILE A 206 11.64 8.00 0.83
N VAL A 207 12.93 7.80 0.55
CA VAL A 207 13.52 6.45 0.48
C VAL A 207 14.38 6.14 1.71
N MET A 208 15.47 6.88 1.93
CA MET A 208 16.46 6.52 2.95
C MET A 208 15.95 6.73 4.38
N CYS A 209 15.46 7.93 4.69
CA CYS A 209 14.97 8.26 6.03
C CYS A 209 13.84 7.29 6.47
N PRO A 210 12.82 6.99 5.65
CA PRO A 210 11.77 6.08 6.04
C PRO A 210 12.22 4.62 6.22
N ILE A 211 13.17 4.12 5.41
CA ILE A 211 13.70 2.75 5.57
C ILE A 211 14.45 2.62 6.90
N ILE A 212 15.31 3.59 7.22
CA ILE A 212 16.05 3.61 8.48
C ILE A 212 15.09 3.73 9.68
N LEU A 213 14.10 4.63 9.59
CA LEU A 213 13.09 4.79 10.63
C LEU A 213 12.24 3.53 10.79
N LEU A 214 11.80 2.90 9.71
CA LEU A 214 11.02 1.66 9.78
C LEU A 214 11.84 0.51 10.37
N ALA A 215 13.09 0.33 9.93
CA ALA A 215 13.96 -0.72 10.46
C ALA A 215 14.20 -0.54 11.96
N THR A 216 14.56 0.67 12.38
CA THR A 216 14.78 0.99 13.80
C THR A 216 13.51 0.83 14.62
N LEU A 217 12.38 1.38 14.17
CA LEU A 217 11.10 1.25 14.86
C LEU A 217 10.62 -0.20 14.93
N ASN A 218 10.81 -0.99 13.88
CA ASN A 218 10.42 -2.40 13.88
C ASN A 218 11.25 -3.21 14.88
N ILE A 219 12.57 -3.00 14.92
CA ILE A 219 13.45 -3.62 15.93
C ILE A 219 13.02 -3.21 17.34
N LEU A 220 12.82 -1.92 17.59
CA LEU A 220 12.39 -1.42 18.90
C LEU A 220 11.04 -2.01 19.33
N LEU A 221 10.11 -2.17 18.40
CA LEU A 221 8.78 -2.70 18.68
C LEU A 221 8.84 -4.22 18.95
N LEU A 222 9.64 -4.98 18.19
CA LEU A 222 9.91 -6.39 18.49
C LEU A 222 10.57 -6.57 19.85
N CYS A 223 11.58 -5.76 20.19
CA CYS A 223 12.24 -5.80 21.49
C CYS A 223 11.27 -5.47 22.63
N ALA A 224 10.47 -4.41 22.49
CA ALA A 224 9.47 -4.01 23.48
C ALA A 224 8.38 -5.09 23.67
N LEU A 225 7.99 -5.77 22.60
CA LEU A 225 7.07 -6.90 22.68
C LEU A 225 7.68 -8.11 23.39
N ARG A 226 8.93 -8.47 23.06
CA ARG A 226 9.64 -9.58 23.70
C ARG A 226 9.82 -9.34 25.20
N GLN A 227 10.27 -8.15 25.57
CA GLN A 227 10.44 -7.75 26.97
C GLN A 227 9.12 -7.88 27.74
N ARG A 228 8.03 -7.30 27.23
CA ARG A 228 6.71 -7.37 27.88
C ARG A 228 6.15 -8.79 27.93
N SER A 229 6.44 -9.64 26.94
CA SER A 229 6.06 -11.06 26.98
C SER A 229 6.84 -11.86 28.02
N SER A 230 8.14 -11.55 28.20
CA SER A 230 9.01 -12.21 29.18
C SER A 230 8.67 -11.79 30.61
N GLU A 231 8.41 -10.51 30.85
CA GLU A 231 7.95 -10.02 32.16
C GLU A 231 6.62 -10.68 32.55
N MET A 232 5.72 -10.88 31.57
CA MET A 232 4.44 -11.54 31.82
C MET A 232 4.55 -13.05 32.10
N SER A 233 5.51 -13.77 31.49
CA SER A 233 5.73 -15.18 31.82
C SER A 233 6.31 -15.35 33.21
N LEU A 234 7.26 -14.49 33.61
CA LEU A 234 7.86 -14.54 34.96
C LEU A 234 6.84 -14.28 36.07
N ILE A 235 5.92 -13.31 35.88
CA ILE A 235 4.83 -13.04 36.84
C ILE A 235 3.82 -14.19 36.92
N GLN A 236 3.65 -14.95 35.84
CA GLN A 236 2.70 -16.08 35.81
C GLN A 236 3.25 -17.32 36.53
N ASP A 237 4.57 -17.49 36.57
CA ASP A 237 5.25 -18.61 37.25
C ASP A 237 5.38 -18.38 38.77
N ASP A 238 5.42 -17.12 39.21
CA ASP A 238 5.59 -16.75 40.63
C ASP A 238 4.25 -16.66 41.41
N ILE A 239 3.10 -16.70 40.72
CA ILE A 239 1.79 -16.43 41.31
C ILE A 239 0.81 -17.59 41.07
N THR A 240 0.82 -18.56 41.99
CA THR A 240 -0.23 -19.59 42.20
C THR A 240 -1.52 -19.01 42.80
N THR A 241 -1.65 -17.69 42.92
CA THR A 241 -2.83 -17.00 43.45
C THR A 241 -3.64 -16.33 42.34
N LYS A 242 -4.96 -16.57 42.36
CA LYS A 242 -5.94 -16.18 41.34
C LYS A 242 -5.73 -14.73 40.82
N PRO A 243 -5.35 -14.52 39.54
CA PRO A 243 -5.28 -13.18 38.99
C PRO A 243 -6.70 -12.66 38.74
N CYS A 244 -6.91 -11.36 38.93
CA CYS A 244 -8.12 -10.66 38.52
C CYS A 244 -8.36 -10.89 37.00
N VAL A 245 -9.24 -11.83 36.67
CA VAL A 245 -9.46 -12.40 35.32
C VAL A 245 -9.66 -11.31 34.24
N ASN A 246 -10.17 -10.14 34.63
CA ASN A 246 -10.47 -9.05 33.71
C ASN A 246 -9.23 -8.27 33.23
N ASN A 247 -8.25 -7.99 34.10
CA ASN A 247 -7.02 -7.29 33.72
C ASN A 247 -6.14 -8.15 32.81
N GLN A 248 -6.08 -9.46 33.08
CA GLN A 248 -5.33 -10.41 32.26
C GLN A 248 -5.93 -10.58 30.86
N LYS A 249 -7.27 -10.55 30.73
CA LYS A 249 -7.97 -10.57 29.43
C LYS A 249 -7.76 -9.29 28.62
N HIS A 250 -7.79 -8.11 29.27
CA HIS A 250 -7.50 -6.84 28.61
C HIS A 250 -6.05 -6.82 28.09
N HIS A 251 -5.08 -7.25 28.90
CA HIS A 251 -3.67 -7.26 28.53
C HIS A 251 -3.37 -8.21 27.35
N LYS A 252 -3.93 -9.43 27.38
CA LYS A 252 -3.82 -10.40 26.27
C LYS A 252 -4.45 -9.88 24.97
N THR A 253 -5.46 -9.01 25.05
CA THR A 253 -6.11 -8.41 23.87
C THR A 253 -5.25 -7.30 23.27
N GLU A 254 -4.68 -6.41 24.09
CA GLU A 254 -3.73 -5.39 23.63
C GLU A 254 -2.48 -6.01 23.00
N GLN A 255 -1.92 -7.06 23.61
CA GLN A 255 -0.75 -7.78 23.08
C GLN A 255 -1.03 -8.37 21.70
N ARG A 256 -2.23 -8.93 21.46
CA ARG A 256 -2.64 -9.44 20.14
C ARG A 256 -2.76 -8.33 19.09
N VAL A 257 -3.24 -7.15 19.48
CA VAL A 257 -3.34 -5.98 18.58
C VAL A 257 -1.94 -5.49 18.20
N THR A 258 -1.05 -5.34 19.19
CA THR A 258 0.34 -4.91 18.96
C THR A 258 1.10 -5.92 18.11
N LEU A 259 0.93 -7.23 18.35
CA LEU A 259 1.51 -8.29 17.52
C LEU A 259 1.03 -8.20 16.06
N THR A 260 -0.27 -7.97 15.85
CA THR A 260 -0.82 -7.79 14.49
C THR A 260 -0.18 -6.59 13.80
N VAL A 261 -0.03 -5.45 14.50
CA VAL A 261 0.63 -4.26 13.95
C VAL A 261 2.11 -4.51 13.64
N THR A 262 2.81 -5.25 14.51
CA THR A 262 4.21 -5.63 14.30
C THR A 262 4.38 -6.46 13.03
N LEU A 263 3.48 -7.41 12.80
CA LEU A 263 3.48 -8.23 11.60
C LEU A 263 3.20 -7.39 10.34
N ILE A 264 2.23 -6.46 10.40
CA ILE A 264 1.97 -5.52 9.31
C ILE A 264 3.23 -4.71 8.99
N VAL A 265 3.89 -4.15 10.00
CA VAL A 265 5.11 -3.33 9.86
C VAL A 265 6.28 -4.15 9.32
N THR A 266 6.45 -5.38 9.81
CA THR A 266 7.53 -6.27 9.37
C THR A 266 7.32 -6.68 7.92
N LEU A 267 6.10 -7.06 7.55
CA LEU A 267 5.79 -7.40 6.16
C LEU A 267 5.99 -6.17 5.26
N PHE A 268 5.51 -5.00 5.67
CA PHE A 268 5.66 -3.77 4.91
C PHE A 268 7.13 -3.40 4.70
N THR A 269 7.97 -3.52 5.73
CA THR A 269 9.41 -3.28 5.65
C THR A 269 10.07 -4.28 4.71
N PHE A 270 9.71 -5.56 4.80
CA PHE A 270 10.23 -6.60 3.91
C PHE A 270 9.82 -6.34 2.46
N THR A 271 8.59 -5.87 2.22
CA THR A 271 8.10 -5.68 0.86
C THR A 271 8.57 -4.39 0.19
N ASN A 272 8.78 -3.31 0.96
CA ASN A 272 9.17 -2.00 0.42
C ASN A 272 10.68 -1.75 0.50
N GLY A 273 11.38 -2.38 1.45
CA GLY A 273 12.81 -2.21 1.66
C GLY A 273 13.66 -2.48 0.41
N PRO A 274 13.50 -3.62 -0.29
CA PRO A 274 14.29 -3.95 -1.47
C PRO A 274 14.18 -2.91 -2.59
N SER A 275 12.98 -2.37 -2.83
CA SER A 275 12.76 -1.37 -3.90
C SER A 275 13.48 -0.06 -3.58
N GLY A 276 13.49 0.34 -2.31
CA GLY A 276 14.25 1.52 -1.88
C GLY A 276 15.76 1.33 -1.97
N VAL A 277 16.28 0.13 -1.66
CA VAL A 277 17.71 -0.19 -1.83
C VAL A 277 18.12 -0.10 -3.30
N VAL A 278 17.35 -0.72 -4.21
CA VAL A 278 17.64 -0.64 -5.65
C VAL A 278 17.61 0.81 -6.13
N SER A 279 16.60 1.59 -5.71
CA SER A 279 16.49 3.01 -6.09
C SER A 279 17.66 3.86 -5.59
N PHE A 280 18.18 3.57 -4.40
CA PHE A 280 19.36 4.26 -3.84
C PHE A 280 20.62 3.95 -4.64
N PHE A 281 20.90 2.67 -4.89
CA PHE A 281 22.06 2.29 -5.71
C PHE A 281 21.93 2.79 -7.14
N ASP A 282 20.70 2.91 -7.66
CA ASP A 282 20.47 3.48 -8.99
C ASP A 282 20.93 4.93 -9.10
N LEU A 283 20.80 5.71 -8.01
CA LEU A 283 21.26 7.09 -7.93
C LEU A 283 22.78 7.21 -7.74
N VAL A 284 23.38 6.32 -6.95
CA VAL A 284 24.82 6.38 -6.61
C VAL A 284 25.69 5.81 -7.73
N SER A 285 25.24 4.75 -8.39
CA SER A 285 25.96 4.13 -9.50
C SER A 285 25.52 4.73 -10.83
N ASP A 286 26.17 5.84 -11.22
CA ASP A 286 26.02 6.50 -12.52
C ASP A 286 26.77 5.75 -13.65
N THR A 287 26.80 4.42 -13.59
CA THR A 287 27.42 3.59 -14.63
C THR A 287 26.38 3.34 -15.73
N ASN A 288 26.65 3.88 -16.92
CA ASN A 288 25.78 3.80 -18.11
C ASN A 288 25.48 2.36 -18.58
N ALA A 289 26.17 1.34 -18.06
CA ALA A 289 25.99 -0.07 -18.39
C ALA A 289 25.70 -0.90 -17.13
N LYS A 290 24.46 -0.82 -16.62
CA LYS A 290 24.01 -1.71 -15.55
C LYS A 290 23.75 -3.12 -16.11
N PRO A 291 24.23 -4.17 -15.42
CA PRO A 291 24.05 -5.54 -15.88
C PRO A 291 22.57 -5.97 -15.84
N THR A 292 22.19 -6.92 -16.68
CA THR A 292 20.79 -7.39 -16.80
C THR A 292 20.18 -7.88 -15.48
N TRP A 293 20.99 -8.46 -14.59
CA TRP A 293 20.53 -8.92 -13.27
C TRP A 293 20.06 -7.77 -12.38
N TRP A 294 20.66 -6.58 -12.51
CA TRP A 294 20.27 -5.40 -11.75
C TRP A 294 18.86 -4.93 -12.13
N TYR A 295 18.58 -4.94 -13.42
CA TYR A 295 17.24 -4.65 -13.94
C TYR A 295 16.20 -5.65 -13.42
N ASN A 296 16.51 -6.94 -13.45
CA ASN A 296 15.63 -7.98 -12.90
C ASN A 296 15.39 -7.81 -11.40
N ALA A 297 16.42 -7.41 -10.64
CA ALA A 297 16.28 -7.09 -9.21
C ALA A 297 15.31 -5.92 -8.99
N GLY A 298 15.35 -4.89 -9.84
CA GLY A 298 14.39 -3.78 -9.80
C GLY A 298 12.95 -4.22 -10.09
N VAL A 299 12.74 -5.06 -11.11
CA VAL A 299 11.41 -5.63 -11.42
C VAL A 299 10.90 -6.48 -10.26
N PHE A 300 11.74 -7.33 -9.68
CA PHE A 300 11.39 -8.14 -8.52
C PHE A 300 11.04 -7.28 -7.31
N ALA A 301 11.86 -6.27 -6.99
CA ALA A 301 11.66 -5.38 -5.87
C ALA A 301 10.36 -4.56 -5.99
N ASN A 302 10.06 -4.05 -7.19
CA ASN A 302 8.80 -3.35 -7.46
C ASN A 302 7.60 -4.29 -7.38
N SER A 303 7.74 -5.54 -7.84
CA SER A 303 6.69 -6.56 -7.70
C SER A 303 6.39 -6.84 -6.24
N LEU A 304 7.42 -6.90 -5.41
CA LEU A 304 7.29 -7.11 -3.97
C LEU A 304 6.52 -5.98 -3.28
N VAL A 305 6.74 -4.72 -3.71
CA VAL A 305 5.94 -3.57 -3.24
C VAL A 305 4.46 -3.80 -3.56
N VAL A 306 4.11 -4.16 -4.79
CA VAL A 306 2.72 -4.41 -5.20
C VAL A 306 2.09 -5.55 -4.38
N VAL A 307 2.83 -6.63 -4.14
CA VAL A 307 2.40 -7.73 -3.26
C VAL A 307 2.14 -7.22 -1.84
N GLY A 308 3.03 -6.39 -1.30
CA GLY A 308 2.86 -5.75 0.00
C GLY A 308 1.55 -4.96 0.09
N LYS A 309 1.26 -4.14 -0.91
CA LYS A 309 0.01 -3.34 -1.00
C LYS A 309 -1.26 -4.20 -1.05
N ALA A 310 -1.19 -5.38 -1.67
CA ALA A 310 -2.31 -6.31 -1.72
C ALA A 310 -2.44 -7.19 -0.46
N SER A 311 -1.36 -7.42 0.28
CA SER A 311 -1.29 -8.39 1.38
C SER A 311 -1.95 -7.93 2.70
N ASN A 312 -2.20 -6.63 2.87
CA ASN A 312 -2.73 -6.08 4.12
C ASN A 312 -4.03 -6.76 4.57
N PHE A 313 -4.94 -7.07 3.65
CA PHE A 313 -6.17 -7.81 3.95
C PHE A 313 -5.93 -9.21 4.51
N ILE A 314 -4.95 -9.95 3.98
CA ILE A 314 -4.61 -11.30 4.43
C ILE A 314 -4.16 -11.23 5.90
N ILE A 315 -3.33 -10.25 6.24
CA ILE A 315 -2.86 -10.06 7.62
C ILE A 315 -4.02 -9.76 8.57
N PHE A 316 -4.93 -8.84 8.18
CA PHE A 316 -6.11 -8.55 9.00
C PHE A 316 -7.01 -9.77 9.18
N CYS A 317 -7.18 -10.58 8.13
CA CYS A 317 -7.95 -11.82 8.19
C CYS A 317 -7.30 -12.87 9.12
N LEU A 318 -5.98 -13.08 9.02
CA LEU A 318 -5.29 -14.11 9.80
C LEU A 318 -5.14 -13.71 11.27
N PHE A 319 -4.70 -12.48 11.53
CA PHE A 319 -4.19 -12.09 12.85
C PHE A 319 -5.19 -11.29 13.70
N SER A 320 -6.17 -10.60 13.11
CA SER A 320 -7.17 -9.87 13.88
C SER A 320 -8.43 -10.70 14.14
N LYS A 321 -8.55 -11.27 15.36
CA LYS A 321 -9.76 -11.98 15.80
C LYS A 321 -11.02 -11.11 15.75
N HIS A 322 -10.88 -9.83 16.04
CA HIS A 322 -12.00 -8.88 15.99
C HIS A 322 -12.44 -8.60 14.55
N PHE A 323 -11.47 -8.47 13.63
CA PHE A 323 -11.74 -8.34 12.20
C PHE A 323 -12.49 -9.57 11.67
N ARG A 324 -12.01 -10.78 11.98
CA ARG A 324 -12.67 -12.04 11.62
C ARG A 324 -14.12 -12.10 12.09
N LYS A 325 -14.39 -11.84 13.38
CA LYS A 325 -15.77 -11.85 13.92
C LYS A 325 -16.69 -10.89 13.16
N ARG A 326 -16.20 -9.70 12.82
CA ARG A 326 -16.97 -8.71 12.06
C ARG A 326 -17.20 -9.15 10.61
N LEU A 327 -16.18 -9.68 9.96
CA LEU A 327 -16.26 -10.21 8.60
C LEU A 327 -17.27 -11.36 8.51
N PHE A 328 -17.20 -12.30 9.46
CA PHE A 328 -18.19 -13.38 9.57
C PHE A 328 -19.59 -12.82 9.82
N GLY A 329 -19.77 -11.82 10.68
CA GLY A 329 -21.07 -11.18 10.89
C GLY A 329 -21.63 -10.48 9.64
N LEU A 330 -20.78 -9.83 8.84
CA LEU A 330 -21.17 -9.23 7.56
C LEU A 330 -21.52 -10.30 6.51
N ALA A 331 -20.75 -11.39 6.45
CA ALA A 331 -21.03 -12.52 5.58
C ALA A 331 -22.34 -13.21 5.96
N GLN A 332 -22.56 -13.48 7.25
CA GLN A 332 -23.79 -14.07 7.77
C GLN A 332 -25.01 -13.19 7.51
N LYS A 333 -24.91 -11.87 7.71
CA LYS A 333 -26.01 -10.94 7.41
C LYS A 333 -26.37 -10.94 5.92
N LYS A 334 -25.37 -10.92 5.03
CA LYS A 334 -25.60 -11.03 3.58
C LYS A 334 -26.19 -12.39 3.17
N VAL A 335 -25.75 -13.48 3.81
CA VAL A 335 -26.30 -14.82 3.57
C VAL A 335 -27.76 -14.90 4.04
N HIS A 336 -28.08 -14.37 5.22
CA HIS A 336 -29.46 -14.29 5.72
C HIS A 336 -30.36 -13.41 4.84
N GLU A 337 -29.87 -12.26 4.35
CA GLU A 337 -30.62 -11.41 3.41
C GLU A 337 -30.86 -12.12 2.06
N LYS A 338 -29.89 -12.92 1.59
CA LYS A 338 -30.04 -13.74 0.37
C LYS A 338 -31.02 -14.89 0.56
N MET A 339 -30.97 -15.56 1.71
CA MET A 339 -31.93 -16.61 2.07
C MET A 339 -33.34 -16.05 2.26
N GLY A 340 -33.51 -14.90 2.92
CA GLY A 340 -34.81 -14.23 3.06
C GLY A 340 -35.41 -13.77 1.73
N LYS A 341 -34.59 -13.32 0.77
CA LYS A 341 -35.06 -13.00 -0.60
C LYS A 341 -35.41 -14.24 -1.43
N ASN A 342 -34.73 -15.37 -1.21
CA ASN A 342 -35.07 -16.63 -1.88
C ASN A 342 -36.35 -17.26 -1.29
N PHE A 343 -36.55 -17.20 0.03
CA PHE A 343 -37.80 -17.62 0.68
C PHE A 343 -38.98 -16.71 0.32
N GLY A 344 -38.76 -15.39 0.23
CA GLY A 344 -39.79 -14.44 -0.24
C GLY A 344 -40.17 -14.63 -1.72
N LYS A 345 -39.28 -15.19 -2.55
CA LYS A 345 -39.59 -15.58 -3.93
C LYS A 345 -40.31 -16.92 -4.02
N CYS A 346 -40.02 -17.89 -3.16
CA CYS A 346 -40.77 -19.15 -3.10
C CYS A 346 -42.21 -18.97 -2.59
N SER A 347 -42.49 -17.92 -1.81
CA SER A 347 -43.85 -17.61 -1.34
C SER A 347 -44.67 -16.75 -2.32
N GLY A 348 -44.09 -16.31 -3.44
CA GLY A 348 -44.72 -15.40 -4.41
C GLY A 348 -45.24 -16.05 -5.70
N GLY A 349 -45.24 -17.38 -5.78
CA GLY A 349 -45.77 -18.11 -6.93
C GLY A 349 -46.50 -19.37 -6.51
N GLY A 350 -47.84 -19.32 -6.50
CA GLY A 350 -48.68 -20.50 -6.28
C GLY A 350 -49.70 -20.30 -5.17
N VAL A 351 -50.92 -19.99 -5.58
CA VAL A 351 -52.15 -20.04 -4.78
C VAL A 351 -52.38 -21.46 -4.24
N GLY A 352 -52.79 -21.58 -2.98
CA GLY A 352 -53.49 -22.77 -2.46
C GLY A 352 -52.85 -23.45 -1.24
N ASP A 353 -53.47 -23.21 -0.08
CA ASP A 353 -53.68 -24.11 1.06
C ASP A 353 -52.59 -24.46 2.11
N GLU A 354 -53.03 -24.20 3.35
CA GLU A 354 -52.79 -24.86 4.63
C GLU A 354 -51.38 -25.21 5.16
N LYS A 355 -51.10 -24.54 6.29
CA LYS A 355 -50.53 -25.06 7.54
C LYS A 355 -49.05 -25.49 7.58
N VAL A 356 -48.52 -25.26 8.79
CA VAL A 356 -47.27 -25.76 9.39
C VAL A 356 -46.04 -24.87 9.19
N CYS A 357 -45.75 -24.05 10.21
CA CYS A 357 -44.38 -23.89 10.69
C CYS A 357 -44.40 -23.44 12.16
N LEU A 358 -44.50 -24.44 13.03
CA LEU A 358 -44.14 -24.38 14.45
C LEU A 358 -42.61 -24.50 14.59
N LEU A 359 -42.07 -23.72 15.54
CA LEU A 359 -40.87 -23.97 16.36
C LEU A 359 -39.47 -23.96 15.69
N MET A 360 -38.65 -22.99 16.11
CA MET A 360 -37.52 -23.13 17.05
C MET A 360 -36.78 -21.78 17.11
N GLY A 361 -36.41 -21.22 18.26
CA GLY A 361 -35.87 -21.88 19.46
C GLY A 361 -34.36 -21.69 19.44
#